data_AF-A0A7K2C5W9-F1
#
_entry.id   AF-A0A7K2C5W9-F1
#
_cell.length_a   1.000
_cell.length_b   1.000
_cell.length_c   1.000
_cell.angle_alpha   90.00
_cell.angle_beta   90.00
_cell.angle_gamma   90.00
#
_symmetry.space_group_name_H-M   'P 1'
#
loop_
_entity.id
_entity.type
_entity.pdbx_description
1 polymer ?
#
loop_
_entity_poly.entity_id
_entity_poly.type
_entity_poly.pdbx_seq_one_letter_code
_entity_poly.pdbx_strand_id
1 'polypeptide(L)'
;MGYGDLGSYNANSRIPTPHMDSIASQGMRFTDAHSPSAVCTPTRYALLMGRYAWRLPSLTAGVTNGYSPLIADTNRTTIADIMTEAG
;
A
#
# COMPACT_ATOMS: atom_id res chain seq x y z
N MET A 1 7.87 5.17 -3.62
CA MET A 1 8.02 6.42 -2.85
C MET A 1 8.77 6.07 -1.58
N GLY A 2 9.91 6.69 -1.37
CA GLY A 2 10.68 6.60 -0.13
C GLY A 2 10.11 7.53 0.95
N TYR A 3 10.48 7.26 2.20
CA TYR A 3 10.01 8.03 3.36
C TYR A 3 10.38 9.52 3.27
N GLY A 4 11.54 9.85 2.70
CA GLY A 4 12.04 11.23 2.57
C GLY A 4 11.67 11.95 1.27
N ASP A 5 10.80 11.37 0.44
CA ASP A 5 10.42 11.97 -0.85
C ASP A 5 9.54 13.22 -0.68
N LEU A 6 8.73 13.28 0.38
CA LEU A 6 7.82 14.40 0.65
C LEU A 6 8.49 15.49 1.49
N GLY A 7 8.24 16.76 1.17
CA GLY A 7 8.75 17.91 1.94
C GLY A 7 8.33 17.87 3.43
N SER A 8 7.09 17.44 3.68
CA SER A 8 6.52 17.21 5.02
C SER A 8 7.22 16.12 5.85
N TYR A 9 8.06 15.27 5.24
CA TYR A 9 8.88 14.27 5.93
C TYR A 9 10.39 14.56 5.86
N ASN A 10 10.81 15.41 4.93
CA ASN A 10 12.20 15.82 4.75
C ASN A 10 12.24 17.27 4.25
N ALA A 11 12.64 18.21 5.12
CA ALA A 11 12.77 19.62 4.77
C ALA A 11 13.77 19.88 3.62
N ASN A 12 14.68 18.94 3.37
CA ASN A 12 15.65 18.98 2.28
C ASN A 12 15.21 18.15 1.07
N SER A 13 13.94 17.75 0.97
CA SER A 13 13.44 17.02 -0.20
C SER A 13 13.64 17.86 -1.47
N ARG A 14 14.09 17.20 -2.54
CA ARG A 14 14.29 17.82 -3.85
C ARG A 14 13.04 17.79 -4.72
N ILE A 15 12.00 17.07 -4.29
CA ILE A 15 10.76 16.89 -5.04
C ILE A 15 9.73 17.89 -4.48
N PRO A 16 9.26 18.87 -5.27
CA PRO A 16 8.20 19.77 -4.81
C PRO A 16 6.88 19.01 -4.70
N THR A 17 6.34 18.88 -3.49
CA THR A 17 5.10 18.15 -3.18
C THR A 17 4.01 18.99 -2.52
N PRO A 18 3.69 20.20 -3.04
CA PRO A 18 2.87 21.19 -2.33
C PRO A 18 1.49 20.69 -1.91
N HIS A 19 0.83 19.86 -2.72
CA HIS A 19 -0.47 19.30 -2.39
C HIS A 19 -0.40 18.22 -1.30
N MET A 20 0.64 17.39 -1.29
CA MET A 20 0.85 16.39 -0.24
C MET A 20 1.21 17.07 1.08
N ASP A 21 2.02 18.13 1.04
CA ASP A 21 2.39 18.89 2.22
C ASP A 21 1.20 19.65 2.80
N SER A 22 0.30 20.16 1.94
CA SER A 22 -0.99 20.73 2.37
C SER A 22 -1.84 19.71 3.11
N ILE A 23 -2.02 18.50 2.56
CA ILE A 23 -2.76 17.41 3.22
C ILE A 23 -2.13 17.07 4.57
N ALA A 24 -0.80 16.98 4.64
CA ALA A 24 -0.08 16.67 5.88
C ALA A 24 -0.26 17.77 6.96
N SER A 25 -0.36 19.05 6.57
CA SER A 25 -0.58 20.16 7.50
C SER A 25 -2.02 20.29 8.01
N GLN A 26 -2.99 19.77 7.26
CA GLN A 26 -4.42 19.87 7.57
C GLN A 26 -4.99 18.58 8.19
N GLY A 27 -4.17 17.54 8.30
CA GLY A 27 -4.60 16.22 8.76
C GLY A 27 -3.61 15.58 9.74
N MET A 28 -3.56 14.26 9.70
CA MET A 28 -2.65 13.45 10.50
C MET A 28 -1.47 12.99 9.65
N ARG A 29 -0.28 13.02 10.24
CA ARG A 29 0.96 12.53 9.63
C ARG A 29 1.57 11.43 10.48
N PHE A 30 1.81 10.25 9.89
CA PHE A 30 2.40 9.11 10.58
C PHE A 30 3.91 9.09 10.39
N THR A 31 4.68 9.25 11.46
CA THR A 31 6.14 9.10 11.42
C THR A 31 6.62 7.66 11.54
N ASP A 32 5.69 6.75 11.84
CA ASP A 32 5.95 5.32 11.94
C ASP A 32 4.79 4.56 11.27
N ALA A 33 4.93 4.36 9.96
CA ALA A 33 3.99 3.59 9.15
C ALA A 33 4.79 2.59 8.31
N HIS A 34 4.28 1.37 8.20
CA HIS A 34 4.99 0.27 7.55
C HIS A 34 4.18 -0.36 6.43
N SER A 35 4.87 -0.68 5.34
CA SER A 35 4.35 -1.57 4.31
C SER A 35 4.58 -3.02 4.74
N PRO A 36 3.64 -3.94 4.50
CA PRO A 36 3.78 -5.35 4.85
C PRO A 36 4.85 -6.09 4.01
N SER A 37 5.38 -5.45 2.97
CA SER A 37 6.49 -5.94 2.14
C SER A 37 7.25 -4.78 1.47
N ALA A 38 8.44 -5.05 0.95
CA ALA A 38 9.24 -4.10 0.18
C ALA A 38 8.93 -4.10 -1.34
N VAL A 39 8.00 -4.94 -1.79
CA VAL A 39 7.67 -5.12 -3.22
C VAL A 39 6.16 -5.02 -3.51
N CYS A 40 5.81 -4.69 -4.74
CA CYS A 40 4.47 -4.23 -5.11
C CYS A 40 3.34 -5.25 -4.89
N THR A 41 3.49 -6.48 -5.40
CA THR A 41 2.45 -7.52 -5.37
C THR A 41 1.99 -7.85 -3.93
N PRO A 42 2.86 -8.27 -3.00
CA PRO A 42 2.46 -8.58 -1.62
C PRO A 42 1.93 -7.36 -0.87
N THR A 43 2.48 -6.16 -1.08
CA THR A 43 1.96 -4.95 -0.45
C THR A 43 0.52 -4.66 -0.87
N ARG A 44 0.23 -4.75 -2.18
CA ARG A 44 -1.12 -4.51 -2.70
C ARG A 44 -2.10 -5.58 -2.27
N TYR A 45 -1.69 -6.86 -2.27
CA TYR A 45 -2.52 -7.95 -1.76
C TYR A 45 -2.93 -7.68 -0.30
N ALA A 46 -1.95 -7.35 0.55
CA ALA A 46 -2.22 -7.16 1.97
C ALA A 46 -3.09 -5.92 2.26
N LEU A 47 -2.91 -4.84 1.51
CA LEU A 47 -3.74 -3.64 1.61
C LEU A 47 -5.20 -3.94 1.23
N LEU A 48 -5.43 -4.60 0.09
CA LEU A 48 -6.77 -4.83 -0.42
C LEU A 48 -7.54 -5.90 0.37
N MET A 49 -6.84 -6.93 0.83
CA MET A 49 -7.44 -8.09 1.50
C MET A 49 -7.42 -7.98 3.03
N GLY A 50 -6.72 -6.99 3.60
CA GLY A 50 -6.55 -6.87 5.05
C GLY A 50 -5.81 -8.05 5.69
N ARG A 51 -4.93 -8.74 4.95
CA ARG A 51 -4.24 -9.96 5.41
C ARG A 51 -2.77 -9.97 5.04
N TYR A 52 -1.93 -10.51 5.92
CA TYR A 52 -0.53 -10.74 5.60
C TYR A 52 -0.36 -11.57 4.33
N ALA A 53 0.38 -11.03 3.36
CA ALA A 53 0.69 -11.67 2.09
C ALA A 53 1.40 -13.03 2.25
N TRP A 54 2.17 -13.20 3.33
CA TRP A 54 2.88 -14.44 3.66
C TRP A 54 1.97 -15.63 4.00
N ARG A 55 0.65 -15.42 4.10
CA ARG A 55 -0.33 -16.51 4.15
C ARG A 55 -0.58 -17.17 2.79
N LEU A 56 -0.02 -16.62 1.70
CA LEU A 56 -0.04 -17.20 0.36
C LEU A 56 1.35 -17.75 0.00
N PRO A 57 1.49 -19.07 -0.19
CA PRO A 57 2.77 -19.67 -0.59
C PRO A 57 3.34 -19.06 -1.88
N SER A 58 2.49 -18.68 -2.84
CA SER A 58 2.91 -18.05 -4.09
C SER A 58 3.68 -16.74 -3.88
N LEU A 59 3.33 -15.96 -2.84
CA LEU A 59 3.98 -14.69 -2.53
C LEU A 59 5.23 -14.84 -1.66
N THR A 60 5.44 -16.01 -1.06
CA THR A 60 6.73 -16.36 -0.45
C THR A 60 7.79 -16.74 -1.49
N ALA A 61 7.37 -17.20 -2.67
CA ALA A 61 8.26 -17.66 -3.74
C ALA A 61 8.74 -16.54 -4.68
N GLY A 62 8.01 -15.42 -4.76
CA GLY A 62 8.38 -14.29 -5.61
C GLY A 62 7.24 -13.32 -5.86
N VAL A 63 7.47 -12.39 -6.79
CA VAL A 63 6.45 -11.47 -7.29
C VAL A 63 5.81 -12.01 -8.56
N THR A 64 4.54 -11.69 -8.75
CA THR A 64 3.78 -12.04 -9.97
C THR A 64 4.33 -11.29 -11.18
N ASN A 65 4.26 -11.94 -12.35
CA ASN A 65 4.46 -11.34 -13.66
C ASN A 65 3.15 -11.34 -14.47
N GLY A 66 3.19 -10.86 -15.72
CA GLY A 66 2.01 -10.76 -16.58
C GLY A 66 1.33 -12.09 -16.96
N TYR A 67 2.00 -13.23 -16.76
CA TYR A 67 1.47 -14.57 -17.04
C TYR A 67 1.11 -15.35 -15.76
N SER A 68 1.29 -14.74 -14.59
CA SER A 68 0.98 -15.40 -13.33
C SER A 68 -0.53 -15.55 -13.16
N PRO A 69 -1.00 -16.67 -12.60
CA PRO A 69 -2.41 -16.81 -12.27
C PRO A 69 -2.84 -15.78 -11.22
N LEU A 70 -4.14 -15.52 -11.15
CA LEU A 70 -4.70 -14.63 -10.15
C LEU A 70 -4.41 -15.17 -8.74
N ILE A 71 -3.68 -14.37 -7.95
CA ILE A 71 -3.33 -14.68 -6.56
C ILE A 71 -4.45 -14.30 -5.56
N ALA A 72 -5.38 -13.47 -6.00
CA ALA A 72 -6.50 -12.99 -5.20
C ALA A 72 -7.66 -13.98 -5.32
N ASP A 73 -8.03 -14.60 -4.20
CA ASP A 73 -9.25 -15.39 -4.08
C ASP A 73 -10.47 -14.46 -4.18
N THR A 74 -11.20 -14.55 -5.30
CA THR A 74 -12.32 -13.65 -5.62
C THR A 74 -13.55 -13.88 -4.74
N ASN A 75 -13.58 -14.95 -3.94
CA ASN A 75 -14.64 -15.17 -2.95
C ASN A 75 -14.37 -14.45 -1.62
N ARG A 76 -13.24 -13.73 -1.51
CA ARG A 76 -12.90 -12.99 -0.30
C ARG A 76 -13.29 -11.53 -0.42
N THR A 77 -13.83 -11.04 0.68
CA THR A 77 -14.08 -9.61 0.91
C THR A 77 -12.76 -8.83 0.83
N THR A 78 -12.79 -7.78 0.02
CA THR A 78 -11.78 -6.75 -0.09
C THR A 78 -12.25 -5.46 0.61
N ILE A 79 -11.34 -4.51 0.79
CA ILE A 79 -11.72 -3.16 1.23
C ILE A 79 -12.74 -2.51 0.29
N ALA A 80 -12.71 -2.82 -1.01
CA ALA A 80 -13.68 -2.28 -1.98
C ALA A 80 -15.08 -2.86 -1.75
N ASP A 81 -15.19 -4.14 -1.41
CA ASP A 81 -16.48 -4.76 -1.06
C ASP A 81 -17.06 -4.13 0.20
N ILE A 82 -16.21 -3.92 1.23
CA ILE A 82 -16.61 -3.24 2.47
C ILE A 82 -17.13 -1.82 2.19
N MET A 83 -16.43 -1.06 1.34
CA MET A 83 -16.86 0.28 0.97
C MET A 83 -18.15 0.26 0.16
N THR A 84 -18.32 -0.71 -0.74
CA THR A 84 -19.55 -0.85 -1.56
C THR A 84 -20.76 -1.19 -0.70
N GLU A 85 -20.59 -2.04 0.31
CA GLU A 85 -21.65 -2.41 1.25
C GLU A 85 -22.08 -1.24 2.15
N ALA A 86 -21.15 -0.32 2.45
CA ALA A 86 -21.39 0.81 3.34
C ALA A 86 -22.11 2.02 2.70
N GLY A 87 -22.23 2.06 1.37
CA GLY A 87 -22.83 3.18 0.60
C GLY A 87 -21.87 4.34 0.32
#